data_AF-A0A512B2H7-F1
#
_entry.id   AF-A0A512B2H7-F1
#
_cell.length_a   1.000
_cell.length_b   1.000
_cell.length_c   1.000
_cell.angle_alpha   90.00
_cell.angle_beta   90.00
_cell.angle_gamma   90.00
#
_symmetry.space_group_name_H-M   'P 1'
#
loop_
_entity.id
_entity.type
_entity.pdbx_description
1 polymer ?
#
loop_
_entity_poly.entity_id
_entity_poly.type
_entity_poly.pdbx_seq_one_letter_code
_entity_poly.pdbx_strand_id
1 'polypeptide(L)'
;MTRLLLLSCSQLKKNTTVLLPAIERYDGPFFKVLRKYRESPNSNLPLTFILSAEHSLIAADELIGNYDRKMTLVRARELQPLVEEKLNGLIQRKTELLQEVMVCMSNNYLEALNPSQLNRLTGYVQESEPKIIHTQGSIGKQVSNLYEWLYQAPPPEIDATGLAQIITFHGKEIKYNVNEILHIAFIKAKEDPIGAARFESWFVPIGELRVAPKWLLSILTGVPVGQFRTLDARKILTQLGVEIKRI
;
A
#
# COMPACT_ATOMS: atom_id res chain seq x y z
N MET A 1 -3.13 21.52 -13.80
CA MET A 1 -3.98 20.97 -12.73
C MET A 1 -3.11 20.61 -11.55
N THR A 2 -3.34 21.21 -10.37
CA THR A 2 -2.57 20.89 -9.15
C THR A 2 -3.35 19.90 -8.33
N ARG A 3 -2.74 18.75 -8.07
CA ARG A 3 -3.27 17.66 -7.25
C ARG A 3 -2.48 17.58 -5.95
N LEU A 4 -3.15 17.39 -4.82
CA LEU A 4 -2.53 17.21 -3.50
C LEU A 4 -2.69 15.76 -3.04
N LEU A 5 -1.60 15.16 -2.59
CA LEU A 5 -1.57 13.82 -2.01
C LEU A 5 -1.10 13.90 -0.55
N LEU A 6 -1.94 13.41 0.37
CA LEU A 6 -1.62 13.27 1.79
C LEU A 6 -1.45 11.78 2.13
N LEU A 7 -0.25 11.40 2.56
CA LEU A 7 0.08 10.01 2.93
C LEU A 7 0.39 9.90 4.42
N SER A 8 -0.03 8.81 5.07
CA SER A 8 0.54 8.43 6.37
C SER A 8 1.97 7.91 6.19
N CYS A 9 2.86 8.22 7.12
CA CYS A 9 4.20 7.62 7.12
C CYS A 9 4.16 6.09 7.26
N SER A 10 5.17 5.40 6.72
CA SER A 10 5.25 3.95 6.81
C SER A 10 6.04 3.48 8.02
N GLN A 11 5.59 2.39 8.64
CA GLN A 11 6.42 1.68 9.62
C GLN A 11 7.69 1.13 8.96
N LEU A 12 7.56 0.58 7.75
CA LEU A 12 8.68 0.11 6.93
C LEU A 12 9.50 1.31 6.46
N LYS A 13 10.80 1.30 6.77
CA LYS A 13 11.75 2.34 6.37
C LYS A 13 13.04 1.67 5.88
N LYS A 14 13.70 2.28 4.90
CA LYS A 14 15.03 1.84 4.47
C LYS A 14 16.01 1.99 5.64
N ASN A 15 16.66 0.89 6.02
CA ASN A 15 17.61 0.85 7.13
C ASN A 15 18.98 1.36 6.68
N THR A 16 19.15 2.69 6.66
CA THR A 16 20.41 3.38 6.37
C THR A 16 20.54 4.61 7.24
N THR A 17 21.77 4.94 7.62
CA THR A 17 22.11 6.14 8.42
C THR A 17 22.12 7.42 7.60
N VAL A 18 22.19 7.31 6.26
CA VAL A 18 22.18 8.47 5.35
C VAL A 18 20.81 9.14 5.38
N LEU A 19 20.76 10.47 5.37
CA LEU A 19 19.52 11.22 5.18
C LEU A 19 18.91 10.91 3.80
N LEU A 20 17.62 10.60 3.77
CA LEU A 20 16.92 10.29 2.53
C LEU A 20 15.70 11.20 2.39
N PRO A 21 15.33 11.59 1.15
CA PRO A 21 14.02 12.18 0.90
C PRO A 21 12.92 11.30 1.53
N ALA A 22 11.89 11.90 2.11
CA ALA A 22 10.85 11.14 2.80
C ALA A 22 10.21 10.06 1.91
N ILE A 23 9.99 10.35 0.62
CA ILE A 23 9.53 9.40 -0.39
C ILE A 23 10.48 8.20 -0.60
N GLU A 24 11.78 8.39 -0.37
CA GLU A 24 12.79 7.34 -0.43
C GLU A 24 12.98 6.61 0.89
N ARG A 25 12.79 7.29 2.03
CA ARG A 25 12.92 6.70 3.36
C ARG A 25 11.85 5.64 3.60
N TYR A 26 10.58 5.97 3.34
CA TYR A 26 9.47 5.08 3.64
C TYR A 26 9.32 3.99 2.59
N ASP A 27 9.13 2.74 3.01
CA ASP A 27 9.06 1.58 2.11
C ASP A 27 7.71 0.84 2.14
N GLY A 28 6.66 1.55 2.57
CA GLY A 28 5.29 1.06 2.48
C GLY A 28 4.79 0.96 1.03
N PRO A 29 3.70 0.21 0.79
CA PRO A 29 3.19 -0.04 -0.56
C PRO A 29 2.78 1.25 -1.31
N PHE A 30 2.20 2.25 -0.62
CA PHE A 30 1.91 3.56 -1.22
C PHE A 30 3.17 4.25 -1.77
N PHE A 31 4.28 4.18 -1.03
CA PHE A 31 5.54 4.79 -1.43
C PHE A 31 6.19 4.06 -2.62
N LYS A 32 6.01 2.73 -2.71
CA LYS A 32 6.43 1.96 -3.89
C LYS A 32 5.69 2.39 -5.15
N VAL A 33 4.36 2.56 -5.06
CA VAL A 33 3.55 3.08 -6.19
C VAL A 33 3.96 4.49 -6.54
N LEU A 34 4.09 5.38 -5.56
CA LEU A 34 4.45 6.78 -5.80
C LEU A 34 5.83 6.93 -6.45
N ARG A 35 6.85 6.18 -5.99
CA ARG A 35 8.18 6.17 -6.62
C ARG A 35 8.13 5.66 -8.06
N LYS A 36 7.39 4.57 -8.31
CA LYS A 36 7.21 4.05 -9.68
C LYS A 36 6.50 5.05 -10.60
N TYR A 37 5.49 5.77 -10.08
CA TYR A 37 4.82 6.83 -10.82
C TYR A 37 5.79 7.97 -11.16
N ARG A 38 6.63 8.40 -10.21
CA ARG A 38 7.65 9.43 -10.43
C ARG A 38 8.58 9.10 -11.60
N GLU A 39 8.95 7.83 -11.74
CA GLU A 39 9.83 7.34 -12.80
C GLU A 39 9.15 7.22 -14.17
N SER A 40 7.82 7.39 -14.26
CA SER A 40 7.07 7.18 -15.49
C SER A 40 7.24 8.36 -16.48
N PRO A 41 7.38 8.10 -17.79
CA PRO A 41 7.35 9.15 -18.81
C PRO A 41 6.02 9.89 -18.72
N ASN A 42 6.04 11.23 -18.68
CA ASN A 42 4.87 12.09 -18.50
C ASN A 42 4.26 12.08 -17.09
N SER A 43 5.00 11.68 -16.06
CA SER A 43 4.51 11.79 -14.68
C SER A 43 4.24 13.26 -14.31
N ASN A 44 3.00 13.55 -13.91
CA ASN A 44 2.62 14.85 -13.35
C ASN A 44 2.45 14.67 -11.83
N LEU A 45 3.58 14.68 -11.12
CA LEU A 45 3.61 14.42 -9.69
C LEU A 45 2.66 15.35 -8.92
N PRO A 46 1.76 14.79 -8.10
CA PRO A 46 0.98 15.61 -7.19
C PRO A 46 1.93 16.26 -6.16
N LEU A 47 1.54 17.44 -5.68
CA LEU A 47 2.11 17.99 -4.48
C LEU A 47 1.89 16.98 -3.35
N THR A 48 2.97 16.42 -2.79
CA THR A 48 2.86 15.30 -1.87
C THR A 48 3.38 15.67 -0.49
N PHE A 49 2.54 15.47 0.52
CA PHE A 49 2.88 15.62 1.93
C PHE A 49 2.66 14.31 2.69
N ILE A 50 3.51 14.07 3.67
CA ILE A 50 3.52 12.85 4.47
C ILE A 50 3.34 13.24 5.93
N LEU A 51 2.30 12.70 6.56
CA LEU A 51 2.09 12.84 7.99
C LEU A 51 2.95 11.80 8.72
N SER A 52 4.00 12.29 9.37
CA SER A 52 4.97 11.54 10.15
C SER A 52 4.72 11.67 11.65
N ALA A 53 4.79 10.55 12.36
CA ALA A 53 4.74 10.55 13.83
C ALA A 53 5.92 11.29 14.47
N GLU A 54 7.06 11.36 13.77
CA GLU A 54 8.26 12.04 14.24
C GLU A 54 8.31 13.49 13.74
N HIS A 55 8.10 13.69 12.45
CA HIS A 55 8.39 14.96 11.79
C HIS A 55 7.15 15.83 11.51
N SER A 56 5.97 15.46 12.03
CA SER A 56 4.68 16.11 11.69
C SER A 56 4.36 15.98 10.19
N LEU A 57 3.77 16.99 9.55
CA LEU A 57 3.51 16.99 8.11
C LEU A 57 4.77 17.44 7.35
N ILE A 58 5.35 16.59 6.50
CA ILE A 58 6.59 16.90 5.76
C ILE A 58 6.39 16.75 4.25
N ALA A 59 7.18 17.49 3.47
CA ALA A 59 7.16 17.34 2.01
C ALA A 59 7.82 16.01 1.59
N ALA A 60 7.42 15.47 0.44
CA ALA A 60 7.94 14.18 -0.04
C ALA A 60 9.45 14.18 -0.31
N ASP A 61 10.03 15.33 -0.64
CA ASP A 61 11.44 15.56 -0.91
C ASP A 61 12.26 15.96 0.33
N GLU A 62 11.60 16.21 1.47
CA GLU A 62 12.26 16.58 2.72
C GLU A 62 13.21 15.46 3.20
N LEU A 63 14.47 15.82 3.49
CA LEU A 63 15.49 14.87 3.92
C LEU A 63 15.27 14.46 5.38
N ILE A 64 15.05 13.17 5.62
CA ILE A 64 14.82 12.62 6.95
C ILE A 64 15.77 11.48 7.30
N GLY A 65 16.16 11.43 8.57
CA GLY A 65 16.94 10.34 9.14
C GLY A 65 16.13 9.06 9.31
N ASN A 66 16.79 7.99 9.74
CA ASN A 66 16.09 6.80 10.19
C ASN A 66 15.52 7.05 11.60
N TYR A 67 14.31 6.57 11.87
CA TYR A 67 13.66 6.71 13.16
C TYR A 67 12.62 5.60 13.37
N ASP A 68 12.34 5.27 14.62
CA ASP A 68 11.28 4.34 14.98
C ASP A 68 10.29 4.99 15.96
N ARG A 69 9.29 5.65 15.38
CA ARG A 69 8.18 6.23 16.14
C ARG A 69 6.87 5.86 15.47
N LYS A 70 5.98 5.26 16.27
CA LYS A 70 4.64 4.86 15.84
C LYS A 70 3.65 6.00 16.10
N MET A 71 2.70 6.18 15.18
CA MET A 71 1.57 7.08 15.40
C MET A 71 0.56 6.44 16.37
N THR A 72 0.44 7.03 17.56
CA THR A 72 -0.60 6.73 18.54
C THR A 72 -1.67 7.83 18.50
N LEU A 73 -2.85 7.58 19.09
CA LEU A 73 -3.89 8.61 19.20
C LEU A 73 -3.42 9.85 19.97
N VAL A 74 -2.68 9.63 21.06
CA VAL A 74 -2.08 10.72 21.85
C VAL A 74 -1.12 11.53 20.98
N ARG A 75 -0.22 10.85 20.26
CA ARG A 75 0.73 11.51 19.37
C ARG A 75 0.05 12.28 18.24
N ALA A 76 -1.03 11.73 17.68
CA ALA A 76 -1.79 12.40 16.64
C ALA A 76 -2.37 13.74 17.12
N ARG A 77 -2.94 13.77 18.34
CA ARG A 77 -3.45 15.00 18.96
C ARG A 77 -2.36 16.01 19.28
N GLU A 78 -1.21 15.55 19.77
CA GLU A 78 -0.05 16.42 19.99
C GLU A 78 0.41 17.11 18.70
N LEU A 79 0.33 16.40 17.56
CA LEU A 79 0.78 16.90 16.27
C LEU A 79 -0.24 17.81 15.59
N GLN A 80 -1.50 17.79 16.00
CA GLN A 80 -2.60 18.49 15.33
C GLN A 80 -2.32 19.99 15.12
N PRO A 81 -1.81 20.77 16.09
CA PRO A 81 -1.51 22.19 15.87
C PRO A 81 -0.42 22.44 14.81
N LEU A 82 0.61 21.58 14.78
CA LEU A 82 1.71 21.68 13.82
C LEU A 82 1.27 21.30 12.41
N VAL A 83 0.41 20.28 12.32
CA VAL A 83 -0.21 19.86 11.05
C VAL A 83 -1.13 20.96 10.53
N GLU A 84 -1.93 21.57 11.41
CA GLU A 84 -2.79 22.71 11.07
C GLU A 84 -2.00 23.87 10.49
N GLU A 85 -0.95 24.30 11.17
CA GLU A 85 -0.10 25.40 10.73
C GLU A 85 0.46 25.16 9.33
N LYS A 86 1.02 23.96 9.10
CA LYS A 86 1.57 23.59 7.79
C LYS A 86 0.49 23.52 6.71
N LEU A 87 -0.66 22.92 6.98
CA LEU A 87 -1.77 22.87 6.01
C LEU A 87 -2.30 24.26 5.67
N ASN A 88 -2.49 25.13 6.66
CA ASN A 88 -2.94 26.51 6.44
C ASN A 88 -1.93 27.27 5.58
N GLY A 89 -0.63 27.08 5.83
CA GLY A 89 0.43 27.67 5.00
C GLY A 89 0.44 27.12 3.56
N LEU A 90 0.00 25.88 3.32
CA LEU A 90 -0.14 25.33 1.97
C LEU A 90 -1.38 25.87 1.26
N ILE A 91 -2.51 25.93 1.99
CA ILE A 91 -3.76 26.52 1.52
C ILE A 91 -3.48 27.96 1.05
N GLN A 92 -2.93 28.82 1.90
CA GLN A 92 -2.69 30.22 1.54
C GLN A 92 -1.81 30.41 0.30
N ARG A 93 -0.92 29.47 -0.01
CA ARG A 93 0.04 29.58 -1.12
C ARG A 93 -0.42 28.95 -2.43
N LYS A 94 -1.40 28.04 -2.42
CA LYS A 94 -1.69 27.15 -3.56
C LYS A 94 -3.18 26.88 -3.82
N THR A 95 -4.11 27.44 -3.06
CA THR A 95 -5.54 27.05 -3.12
C THR A 95 -6.23 27.36 -4.44
N GLU A 96 -5.91 28.47 -5.10
CA GLU A 96 -6.53 28.83 -6.39
C GLU A 96 -6.24 27.84 -7.53
N LEU A 97 -5.29 26.92 -7.33
CA LEU A 97 -4.86 25.94 -8.35
C LEU A 97 -5.16 24.48 -7.96
N LEU A 98 -5.62 24.23 -6.74
CA LEU A 98 -5.89 22.88 -6.22
C LEU A 98 -7.26 22.40 -6.69
N GLN A 99 -7.27 21.29 -7.44
CA GLN A 99 -8.51 20.73 -8.00
C GLN A 99 -8.90 19.40 -7.35
N GLU A 100 -7.93 18.64 -6.83
CA GLU A 100 -8.17 17.36 -6.17
C GLU A 100 -7.23 17.13 -5.00
N VAL A 101 -7.76 16.52 -3.94
CA VAL A 101 -7.02 16.12 -2.75
C VAL A 101 -7.26 14.63 -2.50
N MET A 102 -6.21 13.83 -2.49
CA MET A 102 -6.28 12.42 -2.09
C MET A 102 -5.65 12.20 -0.71
N VAL A 103 -6.35 11.47 0.15
CA VAL A 103 -5.92 11.14 1.51
C VAL A 103 -5.81 9.62 1.67
N CYS A 104 -4.59 9.13 1.84
CA CYS A 104 -4.27 7.73 2.07
C CYS A 104 -3.68 7.54 3.47
N MET A 105 -4.55 7.32 4.47
CA MET A 105 -4.17 7.30 5.89
C MET A 105 -5.04 6.30 6.68
N SER A 106 -4.46 5.72 7.73
CA SER A 106 -5.23 4.97 8.73
C SER A 106 -5.87 5.90 9.77
N ASN A 107 -6.84 5.40 10.52
CA ASN A 107 -7.62 6.19 11.48
C ASN A 107 -6.76 6.97 12.48
N ASN A 108 -5.68 6.37 13.02
CA ASN A 108 -4.80 7.07 13.97
C ASN A 108 -4.13 8.31 13.35
N TYR A 109 -3.88 8.32 12.04
CA TYR A 109 -3.29 9.46 11.36
C TYR A 109 -4.35 10.53 11.04
N LEU A 110 -5.58 10.10 10.72
CA LEU A 110 -6.69 11.02 10.50
C LEU A 110 -6.98 11.88 11.75
N GLU A 111 -6.75 11.37 12.95
CA GLU A 111 -6.88 12.14 14.19
C GLU A 111 -5.95 13.36 14.29
N ALA A 112 -4.82 13.35 13.59
CA ALA A 112 -3.92 14.51 13.52
C ALA A 112 -4.39 15.55 12.50
N LEU A 113 -5.37 15.20 11.66
CA LEU A 113 -6.03 16.10 10.72
C LEU A 113 -7.35 16.56 11.33
N ASN A 114 -7.57 17.86 11.37
CA ASN A 114 -8.89 18.36 11.72
C ASN A 114 -9.82 18.23 10.51
N PRO A 115 -11.00 17.58 10.61
CA PRO A 115 -11.96 17.49 9.50
C PRO A 115 -12.32 18.86 8.91
N SER A 116 -12.43 19.90 9.75
CA SER A 116 -12.71 21.26 9.30
C SER A 116 -11.58 21.86 8.45
N GLN A 117 -10.32 21.52 8.71
CA GLN A 117 -9.17 21.93 7.89
C GLN A 117 -9.18 21.26 6.53
N LEU A 118 -9.52 19.98 6.50
CA LEU A 118 -9.62 19.25 5.23
C LEU A 118 -10.71 19.89 4.36
N ASN A 119 -11.86 20.22 4.94
CA ASN A 119 -12.93 20.95 4.25
C ASN A 119 -12.52 22.38 3.84
N ARG A 120 -11.57 23.03 4.52
CA ARG A 120 -11.02 24.32 4.06
C ARG A 120 -10.17 24.19 2.81
N LEU A 121 -9.61 23.01 2.51
CA LEU A 121 -9.00 22.75 1.21
C LEU A 121 -10.06 22.83 0.10
N THR A 122 -11.35 22.61 0.41
CA THR A 122 -12.45 22.57 -0.56
C THR A 122 -13.29 23.85 -0.68
N GLY A 123 -13.17 24.76 0.28
CA GLY A 123 -14.09 25.90 0.40
C GLY A 123 -13.64 27.24 -0.17
N TYR A 124 -12.52 27.34 -0.92
CA TYR A 124 -11.93 28.63 -1.28
C TYR A 124 -11.79 28.96 -2.78
N VAL A 125 -12.52 28.27 -3.67
CA VAL A 125 -12.58 28.69 -5.09
C VAL A 125 -14.04 28.73 -5.56
N GLN A 126 -14.47 29.90 -6.03
CA GLN A 126 -15.75 30.03 -6.74
C GLN A 126 -15.73 29.13 -7.99
N GLU A 127 -16.80 28.36 -8.15
CA GLU A 127 -17.20 27.53 -9.29
C GLU A 127 -16.73 26.07 -9.36
N SER A 128 -15.77 25.58 -8.57
CA SER A 128 -15.51 24.13 -8.46
C SER A 128 -14.79 23.77 -7.15
N GLU A 129 -15.53 23.25 -6.17
CA GLU A 129 -14.94 22.69 -4.94
C GLU A 129 -13.96 21.55 -5.29
N PRO A 130 -12.70 21.54 -4.78
CA PRO A 130 -11.82 20.43 -5.03
C PRO A 130 -12.32 19.16 -4.37
N LYS A 131 -12.22 18.06 -5.11
CA LYS A 131 -12.72 16.75 -4.68
C LYS A 131 -11.76 16.13 -3.67
N ILE A 132 -12.23 15.91 -2.43
CA ILE A 132 -11.50 15.09 -1.45
C ILE A 132 -11.83 13.61 -1.67
N ILE A 133 -10.79 12.81 -1.84
CA ILE A 133 -10.87 11.36 -2.00
C ILE A 133 -10.21 10.69 -0.80
N HIS A 134 -11.02 10.08 0.07
CA HIS A 134 -10.53 9.23 1.15
C HIS A 134 -10.43 7.78 0.68
N THR A 135 -9.26 7.16 0.84
CA THR A 135 -9.14 5.73 0.58
C THR A 135 -9.68 4.93 1.76
N GLN A 136 -10.57 3.98 1.51
CA GLN A 136 -11.11 3.06 2.51
C GLN A 136 -10.93 1.60 2.09
N GLY A 137 -11.00 0.68 3.06
CA GLY A 137 -10.88 -0.76 2.83
C GLY A 137 -9.47 -1.29 3.08
N SER A 138 -9.18 -2.49 2.55
CA SER A 138 -7.88 -3.14 2.73
C SER A 138 -6.74 -2.31 2.14
N ILE A 139 -5.51 -2.50 2.66
CA ILE A 139 -4.33 -1.80 2.13
C ILE A 139 -4.17 -1.98 0.62
N GLY A 140 -4.52 -3.15 0.07
CA GLY A 140 -4.50 -3.41 -1.37
C GLY A 140 -5.49 -2.53 -2.12
N LYS A 141 -6.74 -2.43 -1.65
CA LYS A 141 -7.76 -1.55 -2.25
C LYS A 141 -7.34 -0.07 -2.22
N GLN A 142 -6.78 0.37 -1.09
CA GLN A 142 -6.29 1.75 -0.98
C GLN A 142 -5.13 2.02 -1.95
N VAL A 143 -4.22 1.06 -2.14
CA VAL A 143 -3.10 1.15 -3.09
C VAL A 143 -3.60 1.19 -4.53
N SER A 144 -4.61 0.38 -4.88
CA SER A 144 -5.28 0.45 -6.18
C SER A 144 -5.89 1.82 -6.40
N ASN A 145 -6.66 2.35 -5.44
CA ASN A 145 -7.23 3.70 -5.55
C ASN A 145 -6.14 4.77 -5.77
N LEU A 146 -5.01 4.68 -5.05
CA LEU A 146 -3.88 5.60 -5.23
C LEU A 146 -3.31 5.50 -6.65
N TYR A 147 -3.17 4.28 -7.17
CA TYR A 147 -2.76 4.09 -8.56
C TYR A 147 -3.73 4.78 -9.51
N GLU A 148 -5.04 4.49 -9.37
CA GLU A 148 -6.08 5.04 -10.25
C GLU A 148 -6.01 6.54 -10.32
N TRP A 149 -5.86 7.14 -9.15
CA TRP A 149 -5.79 8.57 -9.01
C TRP A 149 -4.50 9.18 -9.58
N LEU A 150 -3.34 8.54 -9.39
CA LEU A 150 -2.06 9.03 -9.94
C LEU A 150 -2.04 8.96 -11.47
N TYR A 151 -2.40 7.81 -12.01
CA TYR A 151 -2.33 7.51 -13.44
C TYR A 151 -3.57 7.98 -14.22
N GLN A 152 -4.64 8.43 -13.54
CA GLN A 152 -5.91 8.86 -14.15
C GLN A 152 -6.52 7.81 -15.09
N ALA A 153 -6.22 6.56 -14.77
CA ALA A 153 -6.62 5.35 -15.45
C ALA A 153 -6.67 4.29 -14.36
N PRO A 154 -7.49 3.23 -14.48
CA PRO A 154 -7.28 2.05 -13.66
C PRO A 154 -5.78 1.68 -13.66
N PRO A 155 -5.23 1.03 -12.61
CA PRO A 155 -4.08 0.17 -12.81
C PRO A 155 -4.20 -0.42 -14.21
N PRO A 156 -3.20 -0.26 -15.12
CA PRO A 156 -3.22 -1.04 -16.34
C PRO A 156 -3.61 -2.40 -15.84
N GLU A 157 -4.70 -2.98 -16.36
CA GLU A 157 -5.09 -4.35 -16.02
C GLU A 157 -3.77 -5.07 -16.03
N ILE A 158 -3.25 -5.38 -14.83
CA ILE A 158 -1.80 -5.59 -14.71
C ILE A 158 -1.64 -6.75 -15.61
N ASP A 159 -0.95 -6.51 -16.73
CA ASP A 159 -1.13 -7.33 -17.91
C ASP A 159 -1.21 -8.73 -17.37
N ALA A 160 -2.40 -9.32 -17.52
CA ALA A 160 -2.65 -10.68 -17.14
C ALA A 160 -1.84 -11.52 -18.14
N THR A 161 -0.54 -11.29 -18.19
CA THR A 161 0.57 -12.05 -18.74
C THR A 161 1.22 -12.85 -17.62
N GLY A 162 0.80 -12.68 -16.37
CA GLY A 162 0.25 -13.85 -15.72
C GLY A 162 -1.23 -13.87 -16.08
N LEU A 163 -1.62 -14.46 -17.22
CA LEU A 163 -3.04 -14.82 -17.46
C LEU A 163 -3.52 -15.37 -16.12
N ALA A 164 -4.67 -14.94 -15.60
CA ALA A 164 -5.30 -15.69 -14.53
C ALA A 164 -5.47 -17.10 -15.11
N GLN A 165 -4.47 -17.96 -14.88
CA GLN A 165 -4.42 -19.25 -15.51
C GLN A 165 -5.52 -19.98 -14.79
N ILE A 166 -6.63 -20.19 -15.51
CA ILE A 166 -7.72 -21.02 -15.02
C ILE A 166 -7.13 -22.42 -14.96
N ILE A 167 -6.54 -22.73 -13.81
CA ILE A 167 -6.02 -24.06 -13.54
C ILE A 167 -7.10 -24.78 -12.79
N THR A 168 -7.57 -25.85 -13.38
CA THR A 168 -8.47 -26.78 -12.73
C THR A 168 -7.64 -27.77 -11.92
N PHE A 169 -7.79 -27.74 -10.61
CA PHE A 169 -7.17 -28.69 -9.69
C PHE A 169 -8.25 -29.42 -8.91
N HIS A 170 -8.34 -30.75 -9.06
CA HIS A 170 -9.43 -31.56 -8.47
C HIS A 170 -10.85 -31.00 -8.79
N GLY A 171 -11.07 -30.53 -10.02
CA GLY A 171 -12.35 -29.94 -10.43
C GLY A 171 -12.64 -28.55 -9.82
N LYS A 172 -11.67 -27.94 -9.13
CA LYS A 172 -11.76 -26.58 -8.60
C LYS A 172 -10.98 -25.64 -9.51
N GLU A 173 -11.65 -24.59 -9.98
CA GLU A 173 -11.02 -23.56 -10.78
C GLU A 173 -10.27 -22.57 -9.89
N ILE A 174 -8.97 -22.39 -10.16
CA ILE A 174 -8.15 -21.37 -9.52
C ILE A 174 -8.06 -20.20 -10.50
N LYS A 175 -8.61 -19.04 -10.12
CA LYS A 175 -8.67 -17.83 -10.97
C LYS A 175 -7.94 -16.65 -10.34
N TYR A 176 -6.86 -16.93 -9.62
CA TYR A 176 -6.08 -15.91 -8.93
C TYR A 176 -4.78 -15.64 -9.67
N ASN A 177 -4.39 -14.37 -9.73
CA ASN A 177 -3.03 -14.00 -10.13
C ASN A 177 -2.06 -14.13 -8.94
N VAL A 178 -0.75 -14.04 -9.22
CA VAL A 178 0.31 -14.16 -8.21
C VAL A 178 0.11 -13.22 -7.02
N ASN A 179 -0.26 -11.96 -7.26
CA ASN A 179 -0.40 -10.98 -6.18
C ASN A 179 -1.59 -11.30 -5.27
N GLU A 180 -2.70 -11.74 -5.84
CA GLU A 180 -3.87 -12.21 -5.08
C GLU A 180 -3.52 -13.44 -4.25
N ILE A 181 -2.79 -14.40 -4.83
CA ILE A 181 -2.32 -15.58 -4.12
C ILE A 181 -1.45 -15.19 -2.93
N LEU A 182 -0.46 -14.30 -3.13
CA LEU A 182 0.42 -13.84 -2.05
C LEU A 182 -0.35 -13.05 -0.98
N HIS A 183 -1.37 -12.29 -1.35
CA HIS A 183 -2.23 -11.56 -0.40
C HIS A 183 -3.09 -12.51 0.44
N ILE A 184 -3.73 -13.50 -0.18
CA ILE A 184 -4.51 -14.54 0.50
C ILE A 184 -3.60 -15.30 1.47
N ALA A 185 -2.42 -15.70 1.01
CA ALA A 185 -1.43 -16.39 1.82
C ALA A 185 -1.02 -15.57 3.05
N PHE A 186 -0.77 -14.27 2.89
CA PHE A 186 -0.42 -13.38 4.00
C PHE A 186 -1.52 -13.28 5.06
N ILE A 187 -2.78 -13.14 4.63
CA ILE A 187 -3.93 -13.06 5.55
C ILE A 187 -4.10 -14.38 6.28
N LYS A 188 -4.16 -15.49 5.53
CA LYS A 188 -4.45 -16.82 6.09
C LYS A 188 -3.32 -17.36 6.96
N ALA A 189 -2.08 -16.95 6.72
CA ALA A 189 -0.96 -17.36 7.56
C ALA A 189 -1.02 -16.72 8.96
N LYS A 190 -1.75 -15.61 9.13
CA LYS A 190 -2.01 -15.04 10.46
C LYS A 190 -3.11 -15.77 11.22
N GLU A 191 -4.08 -16.33 10.50
CA GLU A 191 -5.17 -17.13 11.07
C GLU A 191 -4.70 -18.55 11.44
N ASP A 192 -3.82 -19.14 10.62
CA ASP A 192 -3.25 -20.48 10.82
C ASP A 192 -1.71 -20.46 10.66
N PRO A 193 -0.97 -19.91 11.64
CA PRO A 193 0.48 -19.81 11.56
C PRO A 193 1.17 -21.18 11.61
N ILE A 194 0.58 -22.16 12.33
CA ILE A 194 1.13 -23.50 12.47
C ILE A 194 1.02 -24.25 11.13
N GLY A 195 -0.14 -24.24 10.49
CA GLY A 195 -0.32 -24.85 9.18
C GLY A 195 0.50 -24.17 8.10
N ALA A 196 0.56 -22.84 8.12
CA ALA A 196 1.39 -22.07 7.18
C ALA A 196 2.88 -22.41 7.29
N ALA A 197 3.40 -22.67 8.48
CA ALA A 197 4.82 -23.01 8.68
C ALA A 197 5.16 -24.50 8.43
N ARG A 198 4.18 -25.34 8.05
CA ARG A 198 4.36 -26.80 7.94
C ARG A 198 5.03 -27.23 6.63
N PHE A 199 6.31 -26.92 6.49
CA PHE A 199 7.14 -27.32 5.34
C PHE A 199 8.53 -27.81 5.78
N GLU A 200 9.10 -28.76 5.04
CA GLU A 200 10.40 -29.38 5.37
C GLU A 200 11.52 -29.06 4.37
N SER A 201 11.16 -28.69 3.13
CA SER A 201 12.17 -28.51 2.08
C SER A 201 11.85 -27.38 1.10
N TRP A 202 10.59 -26.95 1.02
CA TRP A 202 10.15 -25.96 0.03
C TRP A 202 9.20 -24.97 0.66
N PHE A 203 9.35 -23.69 0.34
CA PHE A 203 8.52 -22.61 0.86
C PHE A 203 8.22 -21.54 -0.19
N VAL A 204 7.12 -20.83 -0.01
CA VAL A 204 6.77 -19.61 -0.76
C VAL A 204 7.18 -18.40 0.10
N PRO A 205 8.08 -17.53 -0.39
CA PRO A 205 8.45 -16.31 0.31
C PRO A 205 7.35 -15.24 0.19
N ILE A 206 6.97 -14.62 1.31
CA ILE A 206 5.99 -13.52 1.38
C ILE A 206 6.55 -12.43 2.29
N GLY A 207 7.39 -11.56 1.74
CA GLY A 207 8.21 -10.66 2.54
C GLY A 207 9.11 -11.47 3.48
N GLU A 208 8.97 -11.26 4.79
CA GLU A 208 9.70 -12.01 5.83
C GLU A 208 9.03 -13.35 6.19
N LEU A 209 7.79 -13.58 5.74
CA LEU A 209 7.08 -14.83 6.02
C LEU A 209 7.47 -15.93 5.02
N ARG A 210 7.51 -17.16 5.52
CA ARG A 210 7.70 -18.37 4.71
C ARG A 210 6.49 -19.25 4.91
N VAL A 211 5.83 -19.64 3.82
CA VAL A 211 4.62 -20.50 3.90
C VAL A 211 4.78 -21.79 3.12
N ALA A 212 4.12 -22.85 3.60
CA ALA A 212 4.14 -24.17 3.02
C ALA A 212 3.34 -24.19 1.70
N PRO A 213 3.92 -24.68 0.59
CA PRO A 213 3.23 -24.72 -0.71
C PRO A 213 1.94 -25.53 -0.67
N LYS A 214 1.91 -26.65 0.07
CA LYS A 214 0.71 -27.49 0.21
C LYS A 214 -0.41 -26.78 0.94
N TRP A 215 -0.07 -26.11 2.02
CA TRP A 215 -1.03 -25.32 2.78
C TRP A 215 -1.62 -24.22 1.90
N LEU A 216 -0.77 -23.48 1.17
CA LEU A 216 -1.24 -22.42 0.29
C LEU A 216 -2.19 -22.94 -0.80
N LEU A 217 -1.85 -24.03 -1.50
CA LEU A 217 -2.74 -24.60 -2.50
C LEU A 217 -4.07 -25.09 -1.89
N SER A 218 -4.04 -25.65 -0.67
CA SER A 218 -5.24 -26.06 0.06
C SER A 218 -6.16 -24.89 0.35
N ILE A 219 -5.61 -23.73 0.76
CA ILE A 219 -6.37 -22.49 0.96
C ILE A 219 -7.00 -21.99 -0.34
N LEU A 220 -6.26 -22.02 -1.45
CA LEU A 220 -6.76 -21.52 -2.74
C LEU A 220 -7.88 -22.38 -3.33
N THR A 221 -7.88 -23.69 -3.04
CA THR A 221 -8.77 -24.66 -3.70
C THR A 221 -9.86 -25.24 -2.78
N GLY A 222 -9.67 -25.15 -1.47
CA GLY A 222 -10.48 -25.86 -0.47
C GLY A 222 -10.20 -27.37 -0.42
N VAL A 223 -9.26 -27.88 -1.22
CA VAL A 223 -8.88 -29.30 -1.22
C VAL A 223 -7.99 -29.57 -0.02
N PRO A 224 -8.29 -30.57 0.85
CA PRO A 224 -7.45 -30.86 2.01
C PRO A 224 -6.03 -31.26 1.64
N VAL A 225 -5.03 -30.82 2.41
CA VAL A 225 -3.60 -31.13 2.18
C VAL A 225 -3.28 -32.62 2.10
N GLY A 226 -4.11 -33.51 2.64
CA GLY A 226 -3.94 -34.97 2.53
C GLY A 226 -4.25 -35.54 1.15
N GLN A 227 -4.95 -34.81 0.28
CA GLN A 227 -5.43 -35.31 -1.01
C GLN A 227 -4.47 -35.10 -2.18
N PHE A 228 -3.32 -34.45 -1.95
CA PHE A 228 -2.32 -34.18 -2.99
C PHE A 228 -0.89 -34.11 -2.44
N ARG A 229 0.10 -34.25 -3.32
CA ARG A 229 1.53 -34.27 -2.94
C ARG A 229 2.12 -32.85 -2.99
N THR A 230 3.26 -32.67 -2.31
CA THR A 230 4.00 -31.40 -2.35
C THR A 230 4.46 -31.04 -3.76
N LEU A 231 4.75 -32.06 -4.58
CA LEU A 231 5.10 -31.86 -5.99
C LEU A 231 3.94 -31.24 -6.79
N ASP A 232 2.71 -31.68 -6.54
CA ASP A 232 1.51 -31.16 -7.21
C ASP A 232 1.30 -29.69 -6.82
N ALA A 233 1.40 -29.39 -5.52
CA ALA A 233 1.32 -28.02 -5.01
C ALA A 233 2.33 -27.09 -5.67
N ARG A 234 3.58 -27.55 -5.79
CA ARG A 234 4.63 -26.77 -6.43
C ARG A 234 4.36 -26.53 -7.91
N LYS A 235 4.00 -27.57 -8.66
CA LYS A 235 3.71 -27.46 -10.09
C LYS A 235 2.62 -26.43 -10.35
N ILE A 236 1.50 -26.54 -9.64
CA ILE A 236 0.34 -25.65 -9.81
C ILE A 236 0.71 -24.21 -9.43
N LEU A 237 1.34 -24.00 -8.28
CA LEU A 237 1.74 -22.67 -7.83
C LEU A 237 2.77 -22.03 -8.77
N THR A 238 3.76 -22.79 -9.28
CA THR A 238 4.71 -22.29 -10.27
C THR A 238 4.05 -21.97 -11.60
N GLN A 239 3.07 -22.76 -12.05
CA GLN A 239 2.27 -22.43 -13.24
C GLN A 239 1.48 -21.13 -13.06
N LEU A 240 0.93 -20.91 -11.86
CA LEU A 240 0.29 -19.67 -11.45
C LEU A 240 1.28 -18.50 -11.28
N GLY A 241 2.59 -18.70 -11.48
CA GLY A 241 3.63 -17.67 -11.41
C GLY A 241 4.19 -17.43 -10.01
N VAL A 242 3.87 -18.27 -9.02
CA VAL A 242 4.34 -18.14 -7.64
C VAL A 242 5.77 -18.67 -7.52
N GLU A 243 6.67 -17.83 -6.98
CA GLU A 243 8.05 -18.21 -6.68
C GLU A 243 8.09 -19.22 -5.52
N ILE A 244 8.87 -20.28 -5.67
CA ILE A 244 9.06 -21.32 -4.63
C ILE A 244 10.55 -21.53 -4.43
N LYS A 245 10.99 -21.43 -3.18
CA LYS A 245 12.39 -21.61 -2.78
C LYS A 245 12.58 -22.91 -2.02
N ARG A 246 13.78 -23.46 -2.11
CA ARG A 246 14.24 -24.56 -1.26
C ARG A 246 14.86 -23.97 0.01
N ILE A 247 14.71 -24.68 1.14
CA ILE A 247 15.46 -24.36 2.38
C ILE A 247 16.96 -24.46 2.10
#